data_AF-A0A263BT69-F1
#
_entry.id   AF-A0A263BT69-F1
#
_cell.length_a   1.000
_cell.length_b   1.000
_cell.length_c   1.000
_cell.angle_alpha   90.00
_cell.angle_beta   90.00
_cell.angle_gamma   90.00
#
_symmetry.space_group_name_H-M   'P 1'
#
loop_
_entity.id
_entity.type
_entity.pdbx_description
1 polymer ?
#
loop_
_entity_poly.entity_id
_entity_poly.type
_entity_poly.pdbx_seq_one_letter_code
_entity_poly.pdbx_strand_id
1 'polypeptide(L)'
;MRRKKKPVHKQSWLPFLNWFLFSGFSSFAIGGLFLLFFMVPIEQWFFNEGLSQRGIDLLMSGLIGVYALSMLGLSIAFYFFLVKPGRTKFSYSLLLIFFLLAGFVFYLFLSPTSVAIKQLQGEEEQVDRVIFGPYPDEEKLRKLKEEGYEGVITLLSPTIPFEKVLLDQELSNGETVGLQVHSFPMLPWVSDNKKALDGIQALLKNNQGKYYVHCYLGKHRVDLARTSIFEFIGKDNNRVVIFPDKIERGPLVHIKEKQLVLGPFPTDEEWFHIVLRPGIKELISTLDPANPGDVQWIEKARQIAKEYEITFTEIPVIDGADKTNLTKLHEYINMLDHSAYVFDFRSGEVMKALETKLKNIEPFVNVDVPDKFERGEIIKIGRWLAIGPYPTPEEFERLKETGFTQFISLLNEAKEADVKWIDQEKDWALANGLTYKHFSLHEDKVEAAQLYEILQYLEKQATGPVYIHGFKTGKRAQLLANLAQNYFYGAVDSKVDNNELVPSDVIENALYAKKDLLVGPAFTRDDWENGIATVGIRHIIVVDVPGFTSEEQFAEVKEIIAALPISYHTISLSETILHDIGAISTKNEGLIYIMTASELIDGMAQRYKEEVLTY
;
A
#
# COMPACT_ATOMS: atom_id res chain seq x y z
N MET A 1 81.90 28.52 5.84
CA MET A 1 80.80 27.85 5.12
C MET A 1 79.52 28.70 5.20
N ARG A 2 79.15 29.43 4.14
CA ARG A 2 77.87 30.14 4.08
C ARG A 2 76.75 29.16 3.71
N ARG A 3 75.88 28.79 4.67
CA ARG A 3 74.64 28.05 4.39
C ARG A 3 73.79 28.87 3.41
N LYS A 4 73.64 28.42 2.16
CA LYS A 4 72.65 28.99 1.22
C LYS A 4 71.28 28.89 1.88
N LYS A 5 70.66 30.04 2.20
CA LYS A 5 69.27 30.09 2.65
C LYS A 5 68.43 29.43 1.56
N LYS A 6 67.77 28.31 1.86
CA LYS A 6 66.78 27.71 0.94
C LYS A 6 65.74 28.81 0.67
N PRO A 7 65.40 29.09 -0.60
CA PRO A 7 64.39 30.08 -0.91
C PRO A 7 63.12 29.71 -0.14
N VAL A 8 62.57 30.68 0.60
CA VAL A 8 61.27 30.54 1.24
C VAL A 8 60.28 30.24 0.12
N HIS A 9 59.82 28.99 0.06
CA HIS A 9 58.87 28.56 -0.95
C HIS A 9 57.59 29.35 -0.71
N LYS A 10 57.33 30.37 -1.54
CA LYS A 10 56.04 31.06 -1.56
C LYS A 10 54.99 29.98 -1.82
N GLN A 11 54.22 29.64 -0.79
CA GLN A 11 53.20 28.61 -0.86
C GLN A 11 52.12 29.14 -1.80
N SER A 12 52.13 28.71 -3.06
CA SER A 12 51.13 29.15 -4.03
C SER A 12 49.78 28.57 -3.63
N TRP A 13 48.76 29.42 -3.43
CA TRP A 13 47.37 28.98 -3.16
C TRP A 13 46.68 28.35 -4.39
N LEU A 14 47.28 28.46 -5.59
CA LEU A 14 46.71 27.97 -6.84
C LEU A 14 46.34 26.47 -6.85
N PRO A 15 47.15 25.54 -6.32
CA PRO A 15 46.79 24.12 -6.27
C PRO A 15 45.55 23.86 -5.41
N PHE A 16 45.44 24.56 -4.29
CA PHE A 16 44.28 24.47 -3.40
C PHE A 16 43.01 25.02 -4.08
N LEU A 17 43.10 26.20 -4.71
CA LEU A 17 41.98 26.78 -5.45
C LEU A 17 41.51 25.88 -6.59
N ASN A 18 42.43 25.30 -7.36
CA ASN A 18 42.09 24.37 -8.44
C ASN A 18 41.35 23.13 -7.92
N TRP A 19 41.84 22.52 -6.84
CA TRP A 19 41.16 21.40 -6.19
C TRP A 19 39.79 21.77 -5.64
N PHE A 20 39.66 22.93 -4.99
CA PHE A 20 38.40 23.42 -4.43
C PHE A 20 37.35 23.66 -5.52
N LEU A 21 37.71 24.37 -6.59
CA LEU A 21 36.83 24.63 -7.73
C LEU A 21 36.42 23.34 -8.44
N PHE A 22 37.36 22.41 -8.66
CA PHE A 22 37.05 21.11 -9.24
C PHE A 22 36.04 20.35 -8.39
N SER A 23 36.24 20.33 -7.07
CA SER A 23 35.34 19.65 -6.14
C SER A 23 33.94 20.24 -6.17
N GLY A 24 33.82 21.58 -6.20
CA GLY A 24 32.54 22.27 -6.33
C GLY A 24 31.81 21.96 -7.64
N PHE A 25 32.48 22.17 -8.78
CA PHE A 25 31.85 21.95 -10.10
C PHE A 25 31.52 20.49 -10.36
N SER A 26 32.41 19.55 -10.02
CA SER A 26 32.15 18.12 -10.20
C SER A 26 31.01 17.64 -9.32
N SER A 27 30.94 18.08 -8.05
CA SER A 27 29.84 17.71 -7.14
C SER A 27 28.50 18.30 -7.59
N PHE A 28 28.48 19.52 -8.10
CA PHE A 28 27.24 20.09 -8.65
C PHE A 28 26.81 19.37 -9.93
N ALA A 29 27.74 19.18 -10.88
CA ALA A 29 27.44 18.58 -12.17
C ALA A 29 26.98 17.11 -12.03
N ILE A 30 27.79 16.27 -11.36
CA ILE A 30 27.44 14.86 -11.17
C ILE A 30 26.22 14.74 -10.27
N GLY A 31 26.12 15.55 -9.21
CA GLY A 31 25.00 15.53 -8.28
C GLY A 31 23.68 15.91 -8.93
N GLY A 32 23.66 16.94 -9.77
CA GLY A 32 22.45 17.32 -10.50
C GLY A 32 22.01 16.26 -11.52
N LEU A 33 22.95 15.65 -12.26
CA LEU A 33 22.65 14.53 -13.15
C LEU A 33 22.15 13.31 -12.37
N PHE A 34 22.80 12.98 -11.26
CA PHE A 34 22.41 11.88 -10.38
C PHE A 34 21.00 12.10 -9.81
N LEU A 35 20.70 13.32 -9.38
CA LEU A 35 19.37 13.67 -8.88
C LEU A 35 18.30 13.48 -9.97
N LEU A 36 18.52 14.06 -11.15
CA LEU A 36 17.52 14.06 -12.23
C LEU A 36 17.32 12.68 -12.86
N PHE A 37 18.40 11.95 -13.15
CA PHE A 37 18.34 10.74 -13.97
C PHE A 37 18.40 9.45 -13.16
N PHE A 38 18.68 9.53 -11.86
CA PHE A 38 18.79 8.35 -11.01
C PHE A 38 17.86 8.45 -9.79
N MET A 39 18.02 9.48 -8.96
CA MET A 39 17.22 9.59 -7.72
C MET A 39 15.73 9.72 -8.01
N VAL A 40 15.32 10.69 -8.82
CA VAL A 40 13.88 10.94 -9.09
C VAL A 40 13.19 9.73 -9.75
N PRO A 41 13.74 9.08 -10.79
CA PRO A 41 13.14 7.87 -11.36
C PRO A 41 13.06 6.70 -10.37
N ILE A 42 14.08 6.51 -9.53
CA ILE A 42 14.12 5.42 -8.55
C ILE A 42 13.14 5.67 -7.41
N GLU A 43 13.06 6.89 -6.91
CA GLU A 43 12.05 7.31 -5.93
C GLU A 43 10.65 7.05 -6.47
N GLN A 44 10.36 7.47 -7.70
CA GLN A 44 9.08 7.22 -8.35
C GLN A 44 8.80 5.72 -8.50
N TRP A 45 9.80 4.95 -8.94
CA TRP A 45 9.65 3.50 -9.09
C TRP A 45 9.31 2.84 -7.76
N PHE A 46 10.03 3.17 -6.68
CA PHE A 46 9.74 2.61 -5.36
C PHE A 46 8.40 3.08 -4.78
N PHE A 47 8.02 4.33 -5.03
CA PHE A 47 6.70 4.83 -4.67
C PHE A 47 5.59 4.01 -5.36
N ASN A 48 5.75 3.74 -6.66
CA ASN A 48 4.81 2.93 -7.44
C ASN A 48 4.76 1.47 -6.97
N GLU A 49 5.88 0.91 -6.50
CA GLU A 49 5.93 -0.43 -5.89
C GLU A 49 5.37 -0.46 -4.45
N GLY A 50 4.81 0.65 -3.95
CA GLY A 50 4.17 0.72 -2.64
C GLY A 50 5.16 0.62 -1.47
N LEU A 51 6.44 0.92 -1.69
CA LEU A 51 7.39 0.97 -0.58
C LEU A 51 7.02 2.08 0.41
N SER A 52 7.13 1.76 1.69
CA SER A 52 6.93 2.73 2.76
C SER A 52 7.89 3.91 2.61
N GLN A 53 7.42 5.13 2.92
CA GLN A 53 8.21 6.36 2.83
C GLN A 53 9.57 6.23 3.54
N ARG A 54 9.62 5.68 4.76
CA ARG A 54 10.89 5.41 5.47
C ARG A 54 11.87 4.53 4.69
N GLY A 55 11.35 3.54 3.96
CA GLY A 55 12.17 2.65 3.12
C GLY A 55 12.77 3.42 1.95
N ILE A 56 11.97 4.26 1.31
CA ILE A 56 12.42 5.18 0.26
C ILE A 56 13.45 6.15 0.83
N ASP A 57 13.17 6.82 1.95
CA ASP A 57 14.06 7.79 2.58
C ASP A 57 15.39 7.17 3.03
N LEU A 58 15.36 5.96 3.62
CA LEU A 58 16.57 5.25 4.04
C LEU A 58 17.42 4.87 2.83
N LEU A 59 16.80 4.37 1.75
CA LEU A 59 17.49 4.00 0.53
C LEU A 59 18.05 5.24 -0.17
N MET A 60 17.26 6.31 -0.31
CA MET A 60 17.68 7.61 -0.85
C MET A 60 18.84 8.18 -0.03
N SER A 61 18.75 8.15 1.31
CA SER A 61 19.82 8.59 2.21
C SER A 61 21.09 7.73 2.04
N GLY A 62 20.93 6.42 1.87
CA GLY A 62 22.03 5.51 1.58
C GLY A 62 22.72 5.85 0.25
N LEU A 63 21.93 6.08 -0.81
CA LEU A 63 22.41 6.51 -2.12
C LEU A 63 23.14 7.86 -2.06
N ILE A 64 22.59 8.83 -1.34
CA ILE A 64 23.21 10.14 -1.09
C ILE A 64 24.53 9.97 -0.33
N GLY A 65 24.57 9.09 0.68
CA GLY A 65 25.78 8.78 1.44
C GLY A 65 26.87 8.16 0.58
N VAL A 66 26.53 7.17 -0.25
CA VAL A 66 27.44 6.56 -1.23
C VAL A 66 27.94 7.61 -2.21
N TYR A 67 27.04 8.42 -2.76
CA TYR A 67 27.38 9.52 -3.66
C TYR A 67 28.37 10.51 -3.00
N ALA A 68 28.10 10.96 -1.77
CA ALA A 68 28.98 11.89 -1.05
C ALA A 68 30.38 11.29 -0.82
N LEU A 69 30.46 10.02 -0.44
CA LEU A 69 31.74 9.31 -0.26
C LEU A 69 32.49 9.14 -1.59
N SER A 70 31.78 8.80 -2.67
CA SER A 70 32.36 8.72 -4.01
C SER A 70 32.91 10.07 -4.48
N MET A 71 32.19 11.16 -4.25
CA MET A 71 32.64 12.51 -4.61
C MET A 71 33.84 12.97 -3.78
N LEU A 72 33.87 12.64 -2.48
CA LEU A 72 35.04 12.87 -1.64
C LEU A 72 36.26 12.09 -2.17
N GLY A 73 36.08 10.81 -2.51
CA GLY A 73 37.11 9.98 -3.12
C GLY A 73 37.64 10.54 -4.44
N LEU A 74 36.74 10.97 -5.33
CA LEU A 74 37.08 11.60 -6.61
C LEU A 74 37.87 12.90 -6.42
N SER A 75 37.44 13.74 -5.47
CA SER A 75 38.11 14.99 -5.11
C SER A 75 39.53 14.74 -4.57
N ILE A 76 39.70 13.75 -3.69
CA ILE A 76 40.99 13.33 -3.14
C ILE A 76 41.89 12.78 -4.26
N ALA A 77 41.37 11.92 -5.12
CA ALA A 77 42.10 11.36 -6.25
C ALA A 77 42.57 12.46 -7.21
N PHE A 78 41.71 13.43 -7.54
CA PHE A 78 42.07 14.59 -8.36
C PHE A 78 43.26 15.36 -7.76
N TYR A 79 43.23 15.59 -6.45
CA TYR A 79 44.34 16.27 -5.77
C TYR A 79 45.65 15.46 -5.85
N PHE A 80 45.62 14.18 -5.46
CA PHE A 80 46.83 13.37 -5.36
C PHE A 80 47.44 12.98 -6.71
N PHE A 81 46.62 12.75 -7.73
CA PHE A 81 47.10 12.28 -9.04
C PHE A 81 47.36 13.39 -10.05
N LEU A 82 46.69 14.55 -9.93
CA LEU A 82 46.79 15.63 -10.91
C LEU A 82 47.41 16.91 -10.32
N VAL A 83 46.88 17.39 -9.20
CA VAL A 83 47.30 18.66 -8.60
C VAL A 83 48.68 18.54 -7.94
N LYS A 84 48.85 17.59 -7.01
CA LYS A 84 50.09 17.38 -6.25
C LYS A 84 51.31 17.04 -7.13
N PRO A 85 51.19 16.19 -8.19
CA PRO A 85 52.32 15.91 -9.08
C PRO A 85 52.62 17.05 -10.07
N GLY A 86 51.86 18.15 -10.04
CA GLY A 86 52.09 19.30 -10.91
C GLY A 86 51.61 19.13 -12.35
N ARG A 87 50.63 18.24 -12.61
CA ARG A 87 50.05 18.03 -13.95
C ARG A 87 49.04 19.12 -14.31
N THR A 88 49.49 20.38 -14.29
CA THR A 88 48.63 21.57 -14.35
C THR A 88 47.76 21.66 -15.59
N LYS A 89 48.30 21.35 -16.78
CA LYS A 89 47.52 21.40 -18.03
C LYS A 89 46.31 20.47 -17.96
N PHE A 90 46.52 19.23 -17.52
CA PHE A 90 45.47 18.23 -17.46
C PHE A 90 44.45 18.53 -16.35
N SER A 91 44.89 19.00 -15.19
CA SER A 91 43.97 19.39 -14.12
C SER A 91 43.06 20.56 -14.52
N TYR A 92 43.59 21.58 -15.21
CA TYR A 92 42.77 22.68 -15.72
C TYR A 92 41.84 22.26 -16.86
N SER A 93 42.25 21.35 -17.75
CA SER A 93 41.35 20.78 -18.76
C SER A 93 40.17 20.07 -18.12
N LEU A 94 40.41 19.25 -17.09
CA LEU A 94 39.34 18.54 -16.39
C LEU A 94 38.44 19.51 -15.60
N LEU A 95 39.02 20.54 -14.96
CA LEU A 95 38.27 21.61 -14.31
C LEU A 95 37.33 22.32 -15.30
N LEU A 96 37.82 22.66 -16.50
CA LEU A 96 37.03 23.29 -17.54
C LEU A 96 35.88 22.38 -18.00
N ILE A 97 36.14 21.07 -18.18
CA ILE A 97 35.10 20.10 -18.54
C ILE A 97 33.98 20.08 -17.49
N PHE A 98 34.31 19.97 -16.20
CA PHE A 98 33.29 19.97 -15.14
C PHE A 98 32.62 21.31 -14.96
N PHE A 99 33.30 22.43 -15.20
CA PHE A 99 32.67 23.74 -15.24
C PHE A 99 31.61 23.83 -16.35
N LEU A 100 31.94 23.37 -17.56
CA LEU A 100 30.98 23.33 -18.67
C LEU A 100 29.83 22.37 -18.39
N LEU A 101 30.12 21.20 -17.79
CA LEU A 101 29.09 20.24 -17.40
C LEU A 101 28.18 20.80 -16.30
N ALA A 102 28.73 21.50 -15.30
CA ALA A 102 27.95 22.19 -14.28
C ALA A 102 27.04 23.26 -14.91
N GLY A 103 27.57 24.04 -15.86
CA GLY A 103 26.77 24.98 -16.66
C GLY A 103 25.64 24.30 -17.43
N PHE A 104 25.92 23.14 -18.04
CA PHE A 104 24.92 22.33 -18.75
C PHE A 104 23.83 21.79 -17.81
N VAL A 105 24.20 21.27 -16.63
CA VAL A 105 23.24 20.77 -15.63
C VAL A 105 22.39 21.91 -15.07
N PHE A 106 22.99 23.06 -14.81
CA PHE A 106 22.24 24.25 -14.42
C PHE A 106 21.28 24.69 -15.53
N TYR A 107 21.71 24.63 -16.79
CA TYR A 107 20.85 24.86 -17.95
C TYR A 107 19.68 23.87 -18.03
N LEU A 108 19.89 22.57 -17.73
CA LEU A 108 18.81 21.59 -17.65
C LEU A 108 17.78 21.96 -16.58
N PHE A 109 18.22 22.40 -15.39
CA PHE A 109 17.30 22.87 -14.35
C PHE A 109 16.46 24.08 -14.80
N LEU A 110 17.06 25.00 -15.56
CA LEU A 110 16.39 26.15 -16.16
C LEU A 110 15.58 25.82 -17.43
N SER A 111 15.66 24.59 -17.92
CA SER A 111 14.97 24.14 -19.15
C SER A 111 14.00 23.00 -18.84
N PRO A 112 12.95 23.24 -18.03
CA PRO A 112 12.01 22.21 -17.63
C PRO A 112 11.27 21.59 -18.83
N THR A 113 11.17 22.30 -19.96
CA THR A 113 10.52 21.79 -21.18
C THR A 113 11.45 21.01 -22.11
N SER A 114 12.72 20.81 -21.72
CA SER A 114 13.64 19.94 -22.45
C SER A 114 13.14 18.49 -22.45
N VAL A 115 13.41 17.76 -23.54
CA VAL A 115 12.98 16.35 -23.70
C VAL A 115 13.42 15.47 -22.53
N ALA A 116 14.61 15.73 -22.00
CA ALA A 116 15.18 15.00 -20.87
C ALA A 116 14.37 15.19 -19.57
N ILE A 117 13.84 16.40 -19.32
CA ILE A 117 13.04 16.70 -18.13
C ILE A 117 11.56 16.35 -18.35
N LYS A 118 11.05 16.47 -19.57
CA LYS A 118 9.66 16.11 -19.92
C LYS A 118 9.30 14.67 -19.55
N GLN A 119 10.23 13.73 -19.66
CA GLN A 119 10.01 12.33 -19.24
C GLN A 119 9.80 12.16 -17.72
N LEU A 120 10.21 13.15 -16.92
CA LEU A 120 10.06 13.15 -15.46
C LEU A 120 8.79 13.90 -15.00
N GLN A 121 8.14 14.63 -15.90
CA GLN A 121 6.97 15.45 -15.61
C GLN A 121 5.71 14.60 -15.41
N GLY A 122 4.77 15.12 -14.64
CA GLY A 122 3.42 14.56 -14.54
C GLY A 122 2.59 14.85 -15.80
N GLU A 123 1.58 14.03 -16.04
CA GLU A 123 0.59 14.25 -17.10
C GLU A 123 -0.35 15.42 -16.74
N GLU A 124 -0.95 16.03 -17.78
CA GLU A 124 -1.96 17.07 -17.57
C GLU A 124 -3.30 16.45 -17.16
N GLU A 125 -3.91 16.96 -16.10
CA GLU A 125 -5.17 16.46 -15.57
C GLU A 125 -6.15 17.62 -15.43
N GLN A 126 -7.34 17.49 -16.02
CA GLN A 126 -8.37 18.53 -15.97
C GLN A 126 -9.44 18.22 -14.93
N VAL A 127 -9.75 19.22 -14.11
CA VAL A 127 -10.78 19.19 -13.09
C VAL A 127 -11.63 20.45 -13.21
N ASP A 128 -12.82 20.30 -13.76
CA ASP A 128 -13.71 21.43 -14.00
C ASP A 128 -13.04 22.50 -14.88
N ARG A 129 -12.88 23.72 -14.37
CA ARG A 129 -12.18 24.83 -15.00
C ARG A 129 -10.70 24.93 -14.64
N VAL A 130 -10.16 23.98 -13.88
CA VAL A 130 -8.74 23.98 -13.47
C VAL A 130 -8.01 22.82 -14.14
N ILE A 131 -6.90 23.09 -14.82
CA ILE A 131 -5.98 22.05 -15.30
C ILE A 131 -4.74 22.04 -14.42
N PHE A 132 -4.25 20.85 -14.11
CA PHE A 132 -3.02 20.61 -13.38
C PHE A 132 -1.97 20.06 -14.34
N GLY A 133 -0.73 20.53 -14.26
CA GLY A 133 0.32 20.00 -15.13
C GLY A 133 1.73 20.48 -14.81
N PRO A 134 2.69 20.23 -15.72
CA PRO A 134 4.07 20.70 -15.58
C PRO A 134 4.24 22.19 -15.87
N TYR A 135 5.47 22.70 -15.66
CA TYR A 135 5.82 24.08 -15.94
C TYR A 135 5.49 24.50 -17.40
N PRO A 136 4.70 25.57 -17.60
CA PRO A 136 4.36 26.07 -18.93
C PRO A 136 5.43 27.03 -19.45
N ASP A 137 6.01 26.73 -20.61
CA ASP A 137 6.81 27.72 -21.34
C ASP A 137 5.92 28.75 -22.07
N GLU A 138 6.53 29.74 -22.72
CA GLU A 138 5.80 30.80 -23.43
C GLU A 138 4.83 30.24 -24.49
N GLU A 139 5.21 29.16 -25.18
CA GLU A 139 4.34 28.54 -26.18
C GLU A 139 3.11 27.91 -25.52
N LYS A 140 3.29 27.18 -24.41
CA LYS A 140 2.17 26.64 -23.64
C LYS A 140 1.30 27.75 -23.06
N LEU A 141 1.87 28.84 -22.54
CA LEU A 141 1.11 30.01 -22.07
C LEU A 141 0.25 30.62 -23.20
N ARG A 142 0.80 30.71 -24.42
CA ARG A 142 0.04 31.18 -25.59
C ARG A 142 -1.11 30.25 -25.95
N LYS A 143 -0.86 28.93 -25.95
CA LYS A 143 -1.91 27.92 -26.17
C LYS A 143 -3.01 28.01 -25.11
N LEU A 144 -2.65 28.13 -23.83
CA LEU A 144 -3.60 28.33 -22.74
C LEU A 144 -4.42 29.62 -22.96
N LYS A 145 -3.79 30.71 -23.38
CA LYS A 145 -4.53 31.95 -23.70
C LYS A 145 -5.53 31.76 -24.85
N GLU A 146 -5.13 31.06 -25.91
CA GLU A 146 -5.97 30.73 -27.07
C GLU A 146 -7.15 29.81 -26.70
N GLU A 147 -6.93 28.87 -25.77
CA GLU A 147 -7.94 27.96 -25.22
C GLU A 147 -8.90 28.64 -24.21
N GLY A 148 -8.68 29.94 -23.95
CA GLY A 148 -9.54 30.78 -23.12
C GLY A 148 -9.23 30.70 -21.61
N TYR A 149 -8.00 30.38 -21.23
CA TYR A 149 -7.58 30.48 -19.83
C TYR A 149 -7.46 31.94 -19.40
N GLU A 150 -7.89 32.22 -18.17
CA GLU A 150 -7.84 33.54 -17.55
C GLU A 150 -6.47 33.79 -16.90
N GLY A 151 -5.87 32.74 -16.33
CA GLY A 151 -4.54 32.82 -15.75
C GLY A 151 -3.89 31.47 -15.47
N VAL A 152 -2.65 31.55 -14.99
CA VAL A 152 -1.82 30.45 -14.50
C VAL A 152 -1.58 30.63 -13.01
N ILE A 153 -1.57 29.54 -12.26
CA ILE A 153 -1.32 29.48 -10.83
C ILE A 153 0.00 28.72 -10.64
N THR A 154 1.05 29.45 -10.28
CA THR A 154 2.39 28.91 -10.12
C THR A 154 2.69 28.62 -8.66
N LEU A 155 3.07 27.37 -8.39
CA LEU A 155 3.45 26.90 -7.05
C LEU A 155 4.97 26.97 -6.82
N LEU A 156 5.71 27.60 -7.75
CA LEU A 156 7.15 27.80 -7.66
C LEU A 156 7.51 28.69 -6.46
N SER A 157 8.56 28.31 -5.74
CA SER A 157 9.04 29.06 -4.59
C SER A 157 10.21 29.97 -4.97
N PRO A 158 10.12 31.30 -4.74
CA PRO A 158 11.22 32.21 -4.98
C PRO A 158 12.40 32.01 -4.01
N THR A 159 12.24 31.18 -2.98
CA THR A 159 13.33 30.80 -2.07
C THR A 159 14.28 29.76 -2.68
N ILE A 160 13.84 29.05 -3.74
CA ILE A 160 14.66 28.07 -4.45
C ILE A 160 15.30 28.79 -5.65
N PRO A 161 16.65 28.86 -5.73
CA PRO A 161 17.34 29.76 -6.67
C PRO A 161 16.96 29.59 -8.15
N PHE A 162 16.82 28.36 -8.65
CA PHE A 162 16.43 28.12 -10.04
C PHE A 162 14.93 28.33 -10.28
N GLU A 163 14.07 28.02 -9.30
CA GLU A 163 12.64 28.30 -9.40
C GLU A 163 12.36 29.79 -9.42
N LYS A 164 13.17 30.60 -8.73
CA LYS A 164 13.08 32.07 -8.84
C LYS A 164 13.29 32.54 -10.28
N VAL A 165 14.32 32.04 -10.96
CA VAL A 165 14.59 32.42 -12.35
C VAL A 165 13.45 32.01 -13.27
N LEU A 166 12.90 30.80 -13.08
CA LEU A 166 11.76 30.31 -13.83
C LEU A 166 10.49 31.13 -13.55
N LEU A 167 10.23 31.48 -12.29
CA LEU A 167 9.10 32.33 -11.92
C LEU A 167 9.20 33.73 -12.56
N ASP A 168 10.38 34.34 -12.54
CA ASP A 168 10.61 35.64 -13.17
C ASP A 168 10.38 35.55 -14.71
N GLN A 169 10.79 34.45 -15.35
CA GLN A 169 10.51 34.17 -16.77
C GLN A 169 9.03 33.96 -17.03
N GLU A 170 8.36 33.18 -16.19
CA GLU A 170 6.92 32.89 -16.30
C GLU A 170 6.09 34.18 -16.22
N LEU A 171 6.40 35.05 -15.25
CA LEU A 171 5.77 36.38 -15.11
C LEU A 171 5.96 37.22 -16.38
N SER A 172 7.20 37.32 -16.89
CA SER A 172 7.49 38.06 -18.13
C SER A 172 6.77 37.50 -19.36
N ASN A 173 6.71 36.17 -19.48
CA ASN A 173 6.03 35.50 -20.58
C ASN A 173 4.51 35.69 -20.49
N GLY A 174 3.96 35.60 -19.28
CA GLY A 174 2.55 35.88 -19.01
C GLY A 174 2.14 37.30 -19.40
N GLU A 175 2.95 38.31 -19.03
CA GLU A 175 2.74 39.70 -19.46
C GLU A 175 2.76 39.84 -20.99
N THR A 176 3.72 39.18 -21.65
CA THR A 176 3.87 39.22 -23.12
C THR A 176 2.68 38.59 -23.85
N VAL A 177 2.19 37.46 -23.34
CA VAL A 177 1.04 36.73 -23.91
C VAL A 177 -0.30 37.36 -23.50
N GLY A 178 -0.32 38.20 -22.47
CA GLY A 178 -1.55 38.75 -21.89
C GLY A 178 -2.33 37.72 -21.07
N LEU A 179 -1.63 36.81 -20.39
CA LEU A 179 -2.16 35.80 -19.48
C LEU A 179 -1.68 36.10 -18.06
N GLN A 180 -2.57 36.20 -17.08
CA GLN A 180 -2.19 36.53 -15.70
C GLN A 180 -1.47 35.36 -15.05
N VAL A 181 -0.39 35.63 -14.31
CA VAL A 181 0.34 34.63 -13.53
C VAL A 181 0.17 34.94 -12.05
N HIS A 182 -0.48 34.05 -11.32
CA HIS A 182 -0.74 34.14 -9.89
C HIS A 182 0.24 33.27 -9.13
N SER A 183 1.12 33.88 -8.34
CA SER A 183 2.14 33.16 -7.57
C SER A 183 1.63 32.80 -6.17
N PHE A 184 1.58 31.50 -5.88
CA PHE A 184 1.31 30.95 -4.56
C PHE A 184 2.42 29.96 -4.19
N PRO A 185 3.59 30.47 -3.76
CA PRO A 185 4.76 29.67 -3.46
C PRO A 185 4.48 28.52 -2.51
N MET A 186 4.89 27.32 -2.89
CA MET A 186 4.84 26.14 -2.03
C MET A 186 6.23 25.50 -1.94
N LEU A 187 6.61 25.08 -0.73
CA LEU A 187 7.81 24.28 -0.52
C LEU A 187 7.46 22.80 -0.69
N PRO A 188 8.30 22.04 -1.40
CA PRO A 188 8.11 20.60 -1.47
C PRO A 188 8.34 20.00 -0.08
N TRP A 189 7.51 19.05 0.33
CA TRP A 189 7.67 18.25 1.56
C TRP A 189 7.54 19.02 2.89
N VAL A 190 7.03 20.24 2.86
CA VAL A 190 6.77 21.02 4.07
C VAL A 190 5.26 21.13 4.29
N SER A 191 4.83 20.96 5.54
CA SER A 191 3.44 21.09 5.96
C SER A 191 2.92 22.53 5.75
N ASP A 192 3.72 23.56 6.06
CA ASP A 192 3.32 24.98 6.03
C ASP A 192 3.09 25.56 4.61
N ASN A 193 2.05 25.06 3.93
CA ASN A 193 1.58 25.52 2.62
C ASN A 193 0.16 26.11 2.69
N LYS A 194 -0.44 26.22 3.88
CA LYS A 194 -1.83 26.69 4.08
C LYS A 194 -2.10 28.03 3.39
N LYS A 195 -1.21 29.01 3.60
CA LYS A 195 -1.37 30.36 3.02
C LYS A 195 -1.46 30.34 1.49
N ALA A 196 -0.73 29.45 0.83
CA ALA A 196 -0.79 29.28 -0.62
C ALA A 196 -2.14 28.70 -1.04
N LEU A 197 -2.59 27.65 -0.36
CA LEU A 197 -3.88 26.98 -0.62
C LEU A 197 -5.07 27.94 -0.41
N ASP A 198 -5.10 28.66 0.71
CA ASP A 198 -6.15 29.66 1.00
C ASP A 198 -6.22 30.74 -0.10
N GLY A 199 -5.05 31.18 -0.58
CA GLY A 199 -4.94 32.16 -1.65
C GLY A 199 -5.47 31.65 -2.99
N ILE A 200 -5.19 30.38 -3.33
CA ILE A 200 -5.71 29.72 -4.51
C ILE A 200 -7.24 29.58 -4.42
N GLN A 201 -7.77 29.13 -3.28
CA GLN A 201 -9.21 29.03 -3.07
C GLN A 201 -9.90 30.40 -3.18
N ALA A 202 -9.32 31.44 -2.59
CA ALA A 202 -9.84 32.80 -2.70
C ALA A 202 -9.85 33.32 -4.15
N LEU A 203 -8.80 33.02 -4.93
CA LEU A 203 -8.74 33.35 -6.35
C LEU A 203 -9.85 32.65 -7.13
N LEU A 204 -10.01 31.34 -6.93
CA LEU A 204 -11.04 30.55 -7.61
C LEU A 204 -12.45 30.97 -7.16
N LYS A 205 -12.67 31.34 -5.90
CA LYS A 205 -13.99 31.79 -5.43
C LYS A 205 -14.48 33.04 -6.16
N ASN A 206 -13.56 33.98 -6.40
CA ASN A 206 -13.89 35.30 -6.91
C ASN A 206 -13.92 35.37 -8.45
N ASN A 207 -13.39 34.36 -9.14
CA ASN A 207 -13.28 34.35 -10.60
C ASN A 207 -13.89 33.09 -11.21
N GLN A 208 -14.48 33.25 -12.39
CA GLN A 208 -15.15 32.16 -13.09
C GLN A 208 -14.33 31.56 -14.24
N GLY A 209 -13.17 32.13 -14.57
CA GLY A 209 -12.35 31.66 -15.68
C GLY A 209 -11.60 30.36 -15.43
N LYS A 210 -10.98 29.88 -16.50
CA LYS A 210 -10.15 28.67 -16.47
C LYS A 210 -8.74 28.99 -15.98
N TYR A 211 -8.18 28.12 -15.15
CA TYR A 211 -6.85 28.27 -14.57
C TYR A 211 -5.98 27.05 -14.83
N TYR A 212 -4.70 27.28 -15.10
CA TYR A 212 -3.70 26.21 -15.18
C TYR A 212 -2.79 26.26 -13.95
N VAL A 213 -2.77 25.20 -13.14
CA VAL A 213 -1.99 25.08 -11.91
C VAL A 213 -0.77 24.20 -12.19
N HIS A 214 0.43 24.66 -11.81
CA HIS A 214 1.62 23.85 -11.96
C HIS A 214 2.65 24.08 -10.85
N CYS A 215 3.60 23.15 -10.76
CA CYS A 215 4.86 23.36 -10.06
C CYS A 215 6.02 23.08 -11.04
N TYR A 216 7.22 22.80 -10.53
CA TYR A 216 8.37 22.49 -11.39
C TYR A 216 8.15 21.23 -12.26
N LEU A 217 7.82 20.09 -11.64
CA LEU A 217 7.56 18.82 -12.35
C LEU A 217 6.07 18.48 -12.53
N GLY A 218 5.16 19.22 -11.91
CA GLY A 218 3.72 18.94 -11.99
C GLY A 218 3.24 17.76 -11.14
N LYS A 219 3.98 17.33 -10.12
CA LYS A 219 3.66 16.16 -9.28
C LYS A 219 3.28 16.55 -7.85
N HIS A 220 4.21 16.44 -6.89
CA HIS A 220 3.91 16.51 -5.45
C HIS A 220 3.13 17.75 -4.98
N ARG A 221 3.58 18.98 -5.33
CA ARG A 221 2.89 20.22 -4.92
C ARG A 221 1.54 20.40 -5.62
N VAL A 222 1.48 19.96 -6.86
CA VAL A 222 0.26 19.99 -7.67
C VAL A 222 -0.80 19.06 -7.11
N ASP A 223 -0.41 17.87 -6.62
CA ASP A 223 -1.34 16.94 -5.97
C ASP A 223 -1.99 17.55 -4.72
N LEU A 224 -1.21 18.25 -3.88
CA LEU A 224 -1.76 18.93 -2.71
C LEU A 224 -2.74 20.04 -3.10
N ALA A 225 -2.34 20.91 -4.04
CA ALA A 225 -3.21 21.97 -4.54
C ALA A 225 -4.49 21.39 -5.15
N ARG A 226 -4.37 20.29 -5.90
CA ARG A 226 -5.49 19.57 -6.51
C ARG A 226 -6.48 19.12 -5.44
N THR A 227 -6.06 18.35 -4.44
CA THR A 227 -6.95 17.86 -3.37
C THR A 227 -7.68 19.05 -2.71
N SER A 228 -6.95 20.10 -2.34
CA SER A 228 -7.55 21.29 -1.71
C SER A 228 -8.57 22.00 -2.62
N ILE A 229 -8.31 22.07 -3.94
CA ILE A 229 -9.24 22.65 -4.91
C ILE A 229 -10.50 21.79 -5.07
N PHE A 230 -10.37 20.47 -5.16
CA PHE A 230 -11.52 19.54 -5.27
C PHE A 230 -12.50 19.70 -4.11
N GLU A 231 -11.95 19.75 -2.90
CA GLU A 231 -12.73 19.95 -1.68
C GLU A 231 -13.45 21.30 -1.72
N PHE A 232 -12.75 22.36 -2.12
CA PHE A 232 -13.31 23.69 -2.24
C PHE A 232 -14.46 23.78 -3.26
N ILE A 233 -14.34 23.10 -4.40
CA ILE A 233 -15.39 23.09 -5.45
C ILE A 233 -16.53 22.10 -5.15
N GLY A 234 -16.43 21.32 -4.06
CA GLY A 234 -17.43 20.32 -3.68
C GLY A 234 -17.55 19.19 -4.70
N LYS A 235 -16.49 18.92 -5.48
CA LYS A 235 -16.45 17.74 -6.35
C LYS A 235 -15.78 16.61 -5.59
N ASP A 236 -16.43 15.47 -5.60
CA ASP A 236 -15.87 14.27 -5.00
C ASP A 236 -14.59 13.89 -5.75
N ASN A 237 -13.49 13.76 -5.02
CA ASN A 237 -12.24 13.31 -5.59
C ASN A 237 -12.33 11.79 -5.73
N ASN A 238 -13.02 11.32 -6.77
CA ASN A 238 -13.19 9.90 -7.09
C ASN A 238 -11.88 9.16 -7.39
N ARG A 239 -10.72 9.81 -7.21
CA ARG A 239 -9.44 9.14 -7.31
C ARG A 239 -9.35 8.11 -6.20
N VAL A 240 -9.06 6.88 -6.58
CA VAL A 240 -8.71 5.82 -5.63
C VAL A 240 -7.47 6.33 -4.90
N VAL A 241 -7.65 6.78 -3.67
CA VAL A 241 -6.51 7.16 -2.86
C VAL A 241 -5.86 5.86 -2.39
N ILE A 242 -4.74 5.52 -3.01
CA ILE A 242 -3.94 4.38 -2.60
C ILE A 242 -3.23 4.79 -1.31
N PHE A 243 -3.75 4.29 -0.20
CA PHE A 243 -3.04 4.36 1.06
C PHE A 243 -1.98 3.26 1.12
N PRO A 244 -0.83 3.50 1.78
CA PRO A 244 0.10 2.43 2.05
C PRO A 244 -0.51 1.40 3.01
N ASP A 245 -0.09 0.13 2.91
CA ASP A 245 -0.52 -0.93 3.84
C ASP A 245 0.06 -0.73 5.26
N LYS A 246 1.15 0.03 5.38
CA LYS A 246 1.84 0.29 6.64
C LYS A 246 2.57 1.62 6.61
N ILE A 247 2.76 2.16 7.80
CA ILE A 247 3.56 3.36 8.06
C ILE A 247 4.66 3.00 9.07
N GLU A 248 5.54 3.94 9.41
CA GLU A 248 6.70 3.67 10.24
C GLU A 248 6.33 2.99 11.56
N ARG A 249 5.22 3.40 12.18
CA ARG A 249 4.80 2.93 13.50
C ARG A 249 3.89 1.69 13.48
N GLY A 250 3.56 1.14 12.31
CA GLY A 250 2.72 -0.05 12.20
C GLY A 250 1.80 -0.10 10.97
N PRO A 251 1.01 -1.17 10.83
CA PRO A 251 0.06 -1.33 9.72
C PRO A 251 -1.07 -0.31 9.76
N LEU A 252 -1.57 0.04 8.58
CA LEU A 252 -2.83 0.73 8.38
C LEU A 252 -3.92 -0.29 8.03
N VAL A 253 -5.13 -0.07 8.53
CA VAL A 253 -6.32 -0.86 8.18
C VAL A 253 -7.32 0.05 7.52
N HIS A 254 -7.76 -0.33 6.33
CA HIS A 254 -8.70 0.42 5.52
C HIS A 254 -10.09 -0.22 5.61
N ILE A 255 -11.08 0.54 6.06
CA ILE A 255 -12.49 0.13 6.04
C ILE A 255 -13.18 0.97 4.98
N LYS A 256 -13.14 0.47 3.74
CA LYS A 256 -13.52 1.19 2.53
C LYS A 256 -14.99 1.63 2.55
N GLU A 257 -15.85 0.78 3.11
CA GLU A 257 -17.30 1.02 3.21
C GLU A 257 -17.62 2.28 4.04
N LYS A 258 -16.68 2.69 4.90
CA LYS A 258 -16.82 3.82 5.83
C LYS A 258 -15.84 4.96 5.55
N GLN A 259 -15.03 4.88 4.49
CA GLN A 259 -13.93 5.82 4.22
C GLN A 259 -13.03 6.04 5.44
N LEU A 260 -12.81 4.97 6.20
CA LEU A 260 -12.14 5.03 7.49
C LEU A 260 -10.77 4.37 7.39
N VAL A 261 -9.76 5.05 7.94
CA VAL A 261 -8.41 4.50 8.07
C VAL A 261 -8.08 4.37 9.55
N LEU A 262 -7.69 3.18 9.98
CA LEU A 262 -7.20 2.91 11.33
C LEU A 262 -5.69 2.75 11.29
N GLY A 263 -4.97 3.35 12.24
CA GLY A 263 -3.51 3.25 12.23
C GLY A 263 -2.81 3.78 13.47
N PRO A 264 -1.47 3.73 13.47
CA PRO A 264 -0.67 4.35 14.51
C PRO A 264 -0.41 5.83 14.20
N PHE A 265 0.11 6.60 15.15
CA PHE A 265 0.38 8.03 14.97
C PHE A 265 1.37 8.26 13.80
N PRO A 266 1.08 9.12 12.81
CA PRO A 266 1.97 9.40 11.67
C PRO A 266 3.24 10.20 12.04
N THR A 267 4.34 10.03 11.30
CA THR A 267 5.45 11.01 11.27
C THR A 267 5.04 12.31 10.58
N ASP A 268 5.89 13.34 10.67
CA ASP A 268 5.63 14.64 10.04
C ASP A 268 5.48 14.53 8.51
N GLU A 269 6.27 13.66 7.86
CA GLU A 269 6.07 13.38 6.42
C GLU A 269 4.80 12.56 6.17
N GLU A 270 4.52 11.56 7.02
CA GLU A 270 3.37 10.66 6.85
C GLU A 270 2.01 11.37 7.00
N TRP A 271 1.91 12.42 7.83
CA TRP A 271 0.70 13.25 7.92
C TRP A 271 0.27 13.77 6.56
N PHE A 272 1.22 14.19 5.72
CA PHE A 272 0.92 14.67 4.39
C PHE A 272 0.30 13.56 3.52
N HIS A 273 0.86 12.36 3.56
CA HIS A 273 0.45 11.26 2.68
C HIS A 273 -0.83 10.54 3.13
N ILE A 274 -1.10 10.46 4.43
CA ILE A 274 -2.22 9.69 5.00
C ILE A 274 -3.43 10.58 5.31
N VAL A 275 -3.19 11.85 5.64
CA VAL A 275 -4.25 12.72 6.13
C VAL A 275 -4.55 13.82 5.14
N LEU A 276 -3.55 14.60 4.74
CA LEU A 276 -3.77 15.78 3.91
C LEU A 276 -4.07 15.41 2.45
N ARG A 277 -3.23 14.58 1.83
CA ARG A 277 -3.38 14.20 0.42
C ARG A 277 -4.67 13.41 0.16
N PRO A 278 -5.09 12.47 1.03
CA PRO A 278 -6.35 11.75 0.88
C PRO A 278 -7.59 12.59 1.22
N GLY A 279 -7.42 13.77 1.82
CA GLY A 279 -8.54 14.63 2.22
C GLY A 279 -9.32 14.08 3.41
N ILE A 280 -8.62 13.56 4.43
CA ILE A 280 -9.25 13.11 5.68
C ILE A 280 -9.92 14.30 6.37
N LYS A 281 -11.21 14.17 6.71
CA LYS A 281 -12.02 15.25 7.29
C LYS A 281 -12.04 15.26 8.82
N GLU A 282 -11.75 14.13 9.44
CA GLU A 282 -11.69 14.02 10.90
C GLU A 282 -10.51 13.17 11.39
N LEU A 283 -9.84 13.66 12.42
CA LEU A 283 -8.83 12.96 13.19
C LEU A 283 -9.43 12.51 14.51
N ILE A 284 -9.42 11.20 14.76
CA ILE A 284 -9.99 10.62 15.97
C ILE A 284 -8.85 10.01 16.79
N SER A 285 -8.54 10.62 17.92
CA SER A 285 -7.49 10.14 18.82
C SER A 285 -8.06 9.17 19.85
N THR A 286 -7.44 7.99 19.96
CA THR A 286 -7.73 7.02 21.03
C THR A 286 -6.77 7.13 22.21
N LEU A 287 -5.84 8.07 22.16
CA LEU A 287 -4.82 8.30 23.20
C LEU A 287 -5.43 8.77 24.52
N ASP A 288 -4.80 8.47 25.65
CA ASP A 288 -5.29 8.85 26.97
C ASP A 288 -4.78 10.25 27.39
N PRO A 289 -5.63 11.28 27.50
CA PRO A 289 -5.21 12.62 27.94
C PRO A 289 -4.74 12.64 29.40
N ALA A 290 -5.06 11.62 30.21
CA ALA A 290 -4.55 11.48 31.56
C ALA A 290 -3.12 10.92 31.61
N ASN A 291 -2.64 10.30 30.52
CA ASN A 291 -1.28 9.81 30.40
C ASN A 291 -0.32 10.92 29.92
N PRO A 292 0.65 11.38 30.75
CA PRO A 292 1.55 12.45 30.37
C PRO A 292 2.39 12.18 29.10
N GLY A 293 2.61 10.89 28.77
CA GLY A 293 3.32 10.50 27.55
C GLY A 293 2.53 10.77 26.27
N ASP A 294 1.20 10.78 26.36
CA ASP A 294 0.28 10.90 25.24
C ASP A 294 -0.11 12.36 24.96
N VAL A 295 -0.13 13.21 26.00
CA VAL A 295 -0.51 14.63 25.91
C VAL A 295 0.21 15.36 24.78
N GLN A 296 1.53 15.18 24.64
CA GLN A 296 2.29 15.84 23.57
C GLN A 296 1.83 15.45 22.16
N TRP A 297 1.38 14.21 21.97
CA TRP A 297 0.92 13.69 20.68
C TRP A 297 -0.49 14.16 20.37
N ILE A 298 -1.36 14.19 21.39
CA ILE A 298 -2.70 14.77 21.30
C ILE A 298 -2.61 16.25 20.91
N GLU A 299 -1.78 17.04 21.59
CA GLU A 299 -1.60 18.47 21.24
C GLU A 299 -1.04 18.66 19.84
N LYS A 300 -0.08 17.82 19.42
CA LYS A 300 0.46 17.85 18.06
C LYS A 300 -0.62 17.57 17.02
N ALA A 301 -1.42 16.52 17.20
CA ALA A 301 -2.51 16.20 16.30
C ALA A 301 -3.59 17.29 16.29
N ARG A 302 -3.92 17.87 17.45
CA ARG A 302 -4.86 18.98 17.56
C ARG A 302 -4.36 20.24 16.84
N GLN A 303 -3.06 20.53 16.92
CA GLN A 303 -2.45 21.65 16.18
C GLN A 303 -2.53 21.43 14.68
N ILE A 304 -2.18 20.23 14.20
CA ILE A 304 -2.28 19.87 12.78
C ILE A 304 -3.75 19.98 12.33
N ALA A 305 -4.68 19.39 13.07
CA ALA A 305 -6.11 19.45 12.76
C ALA A 305 -6.61 20.91 12.63
N LYS A 306 -6.23 21.77 13.58
CA LYS A 306 -6.55 23.20 13.54
C LYS A 306 -5.93 23.93 12.36
N GLU A 307 -4.68 23.61 12.02
CA GLU A 307 -3.98 24.21 10.88
C GLU A 307 -4.73 23.89 9.58
N TYR A 308 -5.12 22.64 9.35
CA TYR A 308 -5.76 22.20 8.11
C TYR A 308 -7.29 22.19 8.14
N GLU A 309 -7.91 22.74 9.20
CA GLU A 309 -9.36 22.78 9.36
C GLU A 309 -10.02 21.39 9.34
N ILE A 310 -9.29 20.41 9.87
CA ILE A 310 -9.74 19.04 10.08
C ILE A 310 -10.38 18.96 11.46
N THR A 311 -11.51 18.27 11.57
CA THR A 311 -12.16 18.03 12.87
C THR A 311 -11.24 17.17 13.74
N PHE A 312 -11.08 17.52 15.02
CA PHE A 312 -10.31 16.73 15.98
C PHE A 312 -11.22 16.24 17.09
N THR A 313 -11.30 14.92 17.26
CA THR A 313 -12.15 14.27 18.24
C THR A 313 -11.32 13.35 19.13
N GLU A 314 -11.53 13.47 20.43
CA GLU A 314 -10.81 12.67 21.45
C GLU A 314 -11.78 11.69 22.09
N ILE A 315 -11.52 10.39 21.89
CA ILE A 315 -12.28 9.30 22.51
C ILE A 315 -11.24 8.32 23.09
N PRO A 316 -10.73 8.57 24.30
CA PRO A 316 -9.63 7.80 24.87
C PRO A 316 -10.04 6.34 25.10
N VAL A 317 -9.17 5.40 24.72
CA VAL A 317 -9.34 3.96 24.95
C VAL A 317 -8.07 3.45 25.63
N ILE A 318 -8.11 3.35 26.96
CA ILE A 318 -6.94 3.13 27.84
C ILE A 318 -6.27 1.76 27.56
N ASP A 319 -7.07 0.77 27.20
CA ASP A 319 -6.61 -0.51 26.65
C ASP A 319 -7.70 -1.14 25.78
N GLY A 320 -7.36 -2.15 24.97
CA GLY A 320 -8.35 -2.88 24.16
C GLY A 320 -9.45 -3.59 24.97
N ALA A 321 -9.32 -3.65 26.30
CA ALA A 321 -10.30 -4.22 27.21
C ALA A 321 -11.30 -3.19 27.76
N ASP A 322 -11.10 -1.89 27.52
CA ASP A 322 -12.07 -0.83 27.82
C ASP A 322 -13.27 -0.90 26.87
N LYS A 323 -14.13 -1.89 27.14
CA LYS A 323 -15.35 -2.15 26.37
C LYS A 323 -16.26 -0.92 26.31
N THR A 324 -16.25 -0.07 27.33
CA THR A 324 -17.15 1.08 27.40
C THR A 324 -16.73 2.13 26.37
N ASN A 325 -15.47 2.58 26.41
CA ASN A 325 -15.01 3.60 25.47
C ASN A 325 -14.83 3.05 24.05
N LEU A 326 -14.45 1.78 23.89
CA LEU A 326 -14.44 1.12 22.59
C LEU A 326 -15.84 1.05 21.96
N THR A 327 -16.89 0.84 22.77
CA THR A 327 -18.29 0.89 22.29
C THR A 327 -18.68 2.30 21.86
N LYS A 328 -18.36 3.31 22.66
CA LYS A 328 -18.61 4.71 22.29
C LYS A 328 -17.89 5.10 21.01
N LEU A 329 -16.62 4.71 20.86
CA LEU A 329 -15.83 4.95 19.65
C LEU A 329 -16.45 4.29 18.42
N HIS A 330 -16.86 3.02 18.56
CA HIS A 330 -17.54 2.28 17.50
C HIS A 330 -18.88 2.92 17.09
N GLU A 331 -19.71 3.29 18.06
CA GLU A 331 -20.97 4.00 17.81
C GLU A 331 -20.72 5.34 17.13
N TYR A 332 -19.73 6.10 17.59
CA TYR A 332 -19.32 7.37 16.98
C TYR A 332 -18.91 7.20 15.52
N ILE A 333 -18.01 6.26 15.23
CA ILE A 333 -17.55 5.96 13.87
C ILE A 333 -18.70 5.51 12.96
N ASN A 334 -19.67 4.77 13.48
CA ASN A 334 -20.84 4.35 12.71
C ASN A 334 -21.79 5.51 12.34
N MET A 335 -21.69 6.65 13.03
CA MET A 335 -22.47 7.85 12.73
C MET A 335 -21.75 8.80 11.76
N LEU A 336 -20.47 8.57 11.45
CA LEU A 336 -19.71 9.41 10.53
C LEU A 336 -20.20 9.20 9.09
N ASP A 337 -20.32 10.31 8.38
CA ASP A 337 -20.71 10.40 6.96
C ASP A 337 -19.56 10.91 6.07
N HIS A 338 -18.35 11.00 6.63
CA HIS A 338 -17.16 11.54 6.00
C HIS A 338 -15.91 10.73 6.34
N SER A 339 -14.81 10.98 5.62
CA SER A 339 -13.55 10.28 5.81
C SER A 339 -12.89 10.63 7.14
N ALA A 340 -12.44 9.61 7.87
CA ALA A 340 -11.79 9.79 9.16
C ALA A 340 -10.55 8.92 9.32
N TYR A 341 -9.58 9.44 10.06
CA TYR A 341 -8.39 8.72 10.47
C TYR A 341 -8.40 8.52 11.99
N VAL A 342 -8.58 7.26 12.40
CA VAL A 342 -8.55 6.88 13.81
C VAL A 342 -7.15 6.42 14.14
N PHE A 343 -6.53 7.06 15.13
CA PHE A 343 -5.15 6.77 15.47
C PHE A 343 -4.92 6.57 16.97
N ASP A 344 -3.95 5.69 17.24
CA ASP A 344 -3.34 5.39 18.53
C ASP A 344 -1.83 5.61 18.38
N PHE A 345 -1.01 5.50 19.43
CA PHE A 345 0.43 5.67 19.29
C PHE A 345 1.06 4.54 18.46
N ARG A 346 0.53 3.32 18.57
CA ARG A 346 0.94 2.12 17.82
C ARG A 346 -0.29 1.33 17.37
N SER A 347 -0.17 0.50 16.33
CA SER A 347 -1.24 -0.43 15.93
C SER A 347 -1.36 -1.55 16.97
N GLY A 348 -1.97 -1.23 18.11
CA GLY A 348 -2.07 -2.09 19.29
C GLY A 348 -3.39 -2.87 19.37
N GLU A 349 -3.69 -3.40 20.57
CA GLU A 349 -4.94 -4.13 20.83
C GLU A 349 -6.18 -3.24 20.63
N VAL A 350 -6.08 -1.93 20.84
CA VAL A 350 -7.19 -0.97 20.60
C VAL A 350 -7.62 -0.99 19.13
N MET A 351 -6.67 -0.82 18.20
CA MET A 351 -6.97 -0.80 16.76
C MET A 351 -7.52 -2.13 16.27
N LYS A 352 -6.95 -3.25 16.75
CA LYS A 352 -7.47 -4.59 16.43
C LYS A 352 -8.89 -4.80 16.97
N ALA A 353 -9.14 -4.42 18.22
CA ALA A 353 -10.46 -4.56 18.83
C ALA A 353 -11.51 -3.69 18.12
N LEU A 354 -11.12 -2.48 17.71
CA LEU A 354 -11.97 -1.58 16.94
C LEU A 354 -12.25 -2.12 15.53
N GLU A 355 -11.23 -2.57 14.81
CA GLU A 355 -11.36 -3.20 13.49
C GLU A 355 -12.33 -4.38 13.55
N THR A 356 -12.13 -5.27 14.53
CA THR A 356 -12.96 -6.45 14.76
C THR A 356 -14.43 -6.04 14.92
N LYS A 357 -14.67 -5.04 15.79
CA LYS A 357 -16.01 -4.52 16.07
C LYS A 357 -16.66 -3.85 14.85
N LEU A 358 -15.89 -3.04 14.09
CA LEU A 358 -16.38 -2.34 12.90
C LEU A 358 -16.71 -3.27 11.74
N LYS A 359 -15.98 -4.38 11.61
CA LYS A 359 -16.28 -5.43 10.62
C LYS A 359 -17.48 -6.30 11.03
N ASN A 360 -18.14 -6.00 12.16
CA ASN A 360 -19.15 -6.86 12.79
C ASN A 360 -18.67 -8.31 12.98
N ILE A 361 -17.36 -8.50 13.04
CA ILE A 361 -16.78 -9.75 13.50
C ILE A 361 -16.90 -9.63 15.01
N GLU A 362 -17.86 -10.31 15.64
CA GLU A 362 -17.82 -10.36 17.10
C GLU A 362 -16.41 -10.80 17.50
N PRO A 363 -15.69 -10.06 18.38
CA PRO A 363 -14.38 -10.47 18.81
C PRO A 363 -14.57 -11.77 19.55
N PHE A 364 -14.38 -12.86 18.81
CA PHE A 364 -14.40 -14.18 19.37
C PHE A 364 -13.43 -14.17 20.54
N VAL A 365 -13.96 -14.52 21.71
CA VAL A 365 -13.20 -14.65 22.94
C VAL A 365 -11.96 -15.46 22.60
N ASN A 366 -10.77 -14.93 22.93
CA ASN A 366 -9.53 -15.65 22.67
C ASN A 366 -9.63 -17.00 23.38
N VAL A 367 -9.88 -18.05 22.62
CA VAL A 367 -10.20 -19.35 23.18
C VAL A 367 -8.90 -19.91 23.74
N ASP A 368 -8.80 -20.05 25.06
CA ASP A 368 -7.62 -20.59 25.73
C ASP A 368 -7.58 -22.11 25.60
N VAL A 369 -7.40 -22.57 24.37
CA VAL A 369 -7.30 -24.00 24.04
C VAL A 369 -5.86 -24.43 24.22
N PRO A 370 -5.59 -25.61 24.83
CA PRO A 370 -4.23 -26.16 24.83
C PRO A 370 -3.73 -26.36 23.40
N ASP A 371 -2.42 -26.36 23.21
CA ASP A 371 -1.82 -26.57 21.88
C ASP A 371 -1.94 -28.04 21.40
N LYS A 372 -2.27 -28.96 22.32
CA LYS A 372 -2.50 -30.37 22.01
C LYS A 372 -3.45 -31.04 22.99
N PHE A 373 -4.12 -32.05 22.48
CA PHE A 373 -4.78 -33.11 23.23
C PHE A 373 -3.93 -34.37 23.27
N GLU A 374 -4.34 -35.35 24.08
CA GLU A 374 -3.71 -36.67 24.17
C GLU A 374 -3.63 -37.33 22.80
N ARG A 375 -4.66 -37.11 21.97
CA ARG A 375 -4.78 -37.69 20.63
C ARG A 375 -4.09 -36.87 19.54
N GLY A 376 -3.43 -35.76 19.90
CA GLY A 376 -2.53 -34.97 19.05
C GLY A 376 -2.78 -33.46 19.06
N GLU A 377 -2.14 -32.73 18.15
CA GLU A 377 -2.11 -31.26 18.06
C GLU A 377 -3.45 -30.61 17.70
N ILE A 378 -3.64 -29.39 18.20
CA ILE A 378 -4.76 -28.51 17.87
C ILE A 378 -4.24 -27.34 17.04
N ILE A 379 -4.81 -27.16 15.86
CA ILE A 379 -4.47 -26.07 14.94
C ILE A 379 -5.45 -24.92 15.21
N LYS A 380 -4.91 -23.77 15.65
CA LYS A 380 -5.67 -22.55 15.92
C LYS A 380 -5.66 -21.66 14.69
N ILE A 381 -6.84 -21.18 14.29
CA ILE A 381 -7.06 -20.35 13.11
C ILE A 381 -7.72 -19.06 13.58
N GLY A 382 -6.92 -18.00 13.62
CA GLY A 382 -7.33 -16.76 14.28
C GLY A 382 -7.64 -16.97 15.77
N ARG A 383 -8.66 -16.27 16.27
CA ARG A 383 -9.07 -16.29 17.70
C ARG A 383 -10.30 -17.15 17.98
N TRP A 384 -10.87 -17.80 16.97
CA TRP A 384 -12.24 -18.32 17.04
C TRP A 384 -12.44 -19.73 16.55
N LEU A 385 -11.53 -20.20 15.70
CA LEU A 385 -11.62 -21.51 15.11
C LEU A 385 -10.43 -22.32 15.59
N ALA A 386 -10.71 -23.51 16.11
CA ALA A 386 -9.66 -24.50 16.33
C ALA A 386 -10.07 -25.83 15.73
N ILE A 387 -9.09 -26.53 15.17
CA ILE A 387 -9.26 -27.80 14.50
C ILE A 387 -8.33 -28.79 15.18
N GLY A 388 -8.88 -29.89 15.71
CA GLY A 388 -8.08 -30.83 16.49
C GLY A 388 -8.60 -32.26 16.44
N PRO A 389 -7.96 -33.17 17.19
CA PRO A 389 -8.44 -34.52 17.32
C PRO A 389 -9.68 -34.59 18.19
N TYR A 390 -10.37 -35.73 18.14
CA TYR A 390 -11.45 -36.01 19.06
C TYR A 390 -10.98 -35.90 20.53
N PRO A 391 -11.65 -35.13 21.40
CA PRO A 391 -11.26 -34.96 22.81
C PRO A 391 -11.58 -36.20 23.67
N THR A 392 -10.76 -36.51 24.67
CA THR A 392 -11.16 -37.45 25.73
C THR A 392 -12.23 -36.85 26.65
N PRO A 393 -12.94 -37.65 27.47
CA PRO A 393 -13.89 -37.13 28.46
C PRO A 393 -13.31 -36.03 29.37
N GLU A 394 -12.04 -36.15 29.75
CA GLU A 394 -11.35 -35.11 30.54
C GLU A 394 -11.07 -33.84 29.73
N GLU A 395 -10.80 -33.98 28.43
CA GLU A 395 -10.56 -32.85 27.51
C GLU A 395 -11.85 -32.12 27.13
N PHE A 396 -12.99 -32.82 27.10
CA PHE A 396 -14.31 -32.20 26.98
C PHE A 396 -14.58 -31.23 28.13
N GLU A 397 -14.30 -31.65 29.37
CA GLU A 397 -14.44 -30.76 30.53
C GLU A 397 -13.51 -29.54 30.44
N ARG A 398 -12.29 -29.70 29.90
CA ARG A 398 -11.40 -28.56 29.62
C ARG A 398 -11.98 -27.65 28.54
N LEU A 399 -12.48 -28.19 27.43
CA LEU A 399 -13.05 -27.43 26.32
C LEU A 399 -14.21 -26.54 26.77
N LYS A 400 -15.02 -27.00 27.72
CA LYS A 400 -16.08 -26.20 28.35
C LYS A 400 -15.56 -24.91 28.97
N GLU A 401 -14.36 -24.92 29.53
CA GLU A 401 -13.75 -23.76 30.17
C GLU A 401 -13.11 -22.80 29.15
N THR A 402 -12.85 -23.25 27.93
CA THR A 402 -12.12 -22.46 26.92
C THR A 402 -12.96 -21.37 26.26
N GLY A 403 -14.30 -21.44 26.33
CA GLY A 403 -15.21 -20.44 25.77
C GLY A 403 -15.72 -20.75 24.36
N PHE A 404 -15.52 -21.98 23.86
CA PHE A 404 -16.22 -22.44 22.66
C PHE A 404 -17.74 -22.42 22.86
N THR A 405 -18.45 -22.08 21.79
CA THR A 405 -19.92 -22.01 21.77
C THR A 405 -20.51 -23.01 20.79
N GLN A 406 -19.68 -23.56 19.89
CA GLN A 406 -20.09 -24.50 18.87
C GLN A 406 -19.09 -25.64 18.73
N PHE A 407 -19.63 -26.81 18.42
CA PHE A 407 -18.91 -28.05 18.25
C PHE A 407 -19.28 -28.66 16.90
N ILE A 408 -18.27 -28.89 16.06
CA ILE A 408 -18.44 -29.49 14.75
C ILE A 408 -17.72 -30.84 14.70
N SER A 409 -18.49 -31.89 14.51
CA SER A 409 -18.00 -33.26 14.38
C SER A 409 -17.88 -33.68 12.93
N LEU A 410 -16.71 -34.24 12.59
CA LEU A 410 -16.37 -34.75 11.26
C LEU A 410 -16.23 -36.27 11.22
N LEU A 411 -16.81 -36.99 12.19
CA LEU A 411 -16.79 -38.45 12.25
C LEU A 411 -17.57 -39.09 11.10
N ASN A 412 -17.36 -40.38 10.80
CA ASN A 412 -18.00 -41.04 9.67
C ASN A 412 -19.24 -41.84 10.11
N GLU A 413 -20.44 -41.41 9.72
CA GLU A 413 -21.69 -42.11 10.06
C GLU A 413 -21.76 -43.55 9.50
N ALA A 414 -20.98 -43.87 8.47
CA ALA A 414 -20.91 -45.22 7.93
C ALA A 414 -20.19 -46.22 8.87
N LYS A 415 -19.44 -45.72 9.88
CA LYS A 415 -18.75 -46.56 10.86
C LYS A 415 -19.59 -46.68 12.12
N GLU A 416 -20.03 -47.89 12.45
CA GLU A 416 -20.83 -48.15 13.66
C GLU A 416 -20.17 -47.63 14.95
N ALA A 417 -18.83 -47.68 15.01
CA ALA A 417 -18.08 -47.12 16.13
C ALA A 417 -18.28 -45.60 16.26
N ASP A 418 -18.25 -44.87 15.15
CA ASP A 418 -18.36 -43.41 15.10
C ASP A 418 -19.78 -42.94 15.40
N VAL A 419 -20.81 -43.68 14.96
CA VAL A 419 -22.23 -43.34 15.25
C VAL A 419 -22.47 -43.22 16.75
N LYS A 420 -21.94 -44.16 17.55
CA LYS A 420 -22.06 -44.10 19.01
C LYS A 420 -21.39 -42.87 19.60
N TRP A 421 -20.30 -42.41 18.99
CA TRP A 421 -19.59 -41.20 19.43
C TRP A 421 -20.31 -39.93 19.01
N ILE A 422 -20.84 -39.86 17.79
CA ILE A 422 -21.64 -38.73 17.29
C ILE A 422 -22.82 -38.45 18.23
N ASP A 423 -23.54 -39.50 18.65
CA ASP A 423 -24.65 -39.35 19.60
C ASP A 423 -24.18 -38.83 20.97
N GLN A 424 -23.05 -39.37 21.48
CA GLN A 424 -22.49 -38.93 22.76
C GLN A 424 -22.00 -37.47 22.73
N GLU A 425 -21.34 -37.06 21.65
CA GLU A 425 -20.87 -35.68 21.44
C GLU A 425 -22.05 -34.71 21.37
N LYS A 426 -23.09 -35.08 20.63
CA LYS A 426 -24.29 -34.28 20.48
C LYS A 426 -24.97 -34.08 21.82
N ASP A 427 -25.16 -35.15 22.58
CA ASP A 427 -25.77 -35.08 23.91
C ASP A 427 -24.92 -34.23 24.87
N TRP A 428 -23.59 -34.42 24.85
CA TRP A 428 -22.67 -33.63 25.67
C TRP A 428 -22.69 -32.14 25.30
N ALA A 429 -22.61 -31.81 24.01
CA ALA A 429 -22.63 -30.43 23.53
C ALA A 429 -23.92 -29.73 23.93
N LEU A 430 -25.07 -30.37 23.69
CA LEU A 430 -26.38 -29.83 24.06
C LEU A 430 -26.54 -29.67 25.58
N ALA A 431 -26.06 -30.64 26.37
CA ALA A 431 -26.10 -30.56 27.84
C ALA A 431 -25.27 -29.41 28.41
N ASN A 432 -24.25 -28.95 27.67
CA ASN A 432 -23.38 -27.83 28.05
C ASN A 432 -23.75 -26.50 27.35
N GLY A 433 -24.90 -26.45 26.68
CA GLY A 433 -25.37 -25.22 26.01
C GLY A 433 -24.58 -24.84 24.76
N LEU A 434 -23.87 -25.79 24.16
CA LEU A 434 -23.15 -25.62 22.90
C LEU A 434 -24.06 -25.98 21.72
N THR A 435 -23.86 -25.30 20.59
CA THR A 435 -24.49 -25.74 19.33
C THR A 435 -23.68 -26.89 18.73
N TYR A 436 -24.35 -27.97 18.35
CA TYR A 436 -23.72 -29.12 17.72
C TYR A 436 -24.08 -29.19 16.24
N LYS A 437 -23.08 -29.41 15.38
CA LYS A 437 -23.26 -29.70 13.96
C LYS A 437 -22.39 -30.88 13.57
N HIS A 438 -22.94 -31.77 12.75
CA HIS A 438 -22.22 -32.92 12.22
C HIS A 438 -22.10 -32.82 10.70
N PHE A 439 -20.92 -33.15 10.18
CA PHE A 439 -20.66 -33.35 8.75
C PHE A 439 -19.95 -34.70 8.59
N SER A 440 -20.63 -35.68 8.00
CA SER A 440 -20.03 -37.01 7.82
C SER A 440 -18.94 -36.99 6.75
N LEU A 441 -17.68 -37.13 7.15
CA LEU A 441 -16.54 -37.21 6.23
C LEU A 441 -16.05 -38.65 6.09
N HIS A 442 -15.80 -39.08 4.85
CA HIS A 442 -15.26 -40.41 4.61
C HIS A 442 -13.78 -40.48 4.98
N GLU A 443 -13.40 -41.55 5.67
CA GLU A 443 -12.06 -41.69 6.23
C GLU A 443 -10.97 -41.99 5.19
N ASP A 444 -11.33 -42.24 3.93
CA ASP A 444 -10.38 -42.55 2.84
C ASP A 444 -10.38 -41.46 1.76
N LYS A 445 -11.49 -40.74 1.58
CA LYS A 445 -11.66 -39.69 0.59
C LYS A 445 -12.41 -38.52 1.22
N VAL A 446 -11.76 -37.35 1.29
CA VAL A 446 -12.39 -36.10 1.70
C VAL A 446 -12.62 -35.30 0.44
N GLU A 447 -13.89 -35.10 0.09
CA GLU A 447 -14.23 -34.34 -1.11
C GLU A 447 -14.20 -32.84 -0.82
N ALA A 448 -13.68 -32.07 -1.77
CA ALA A 448 -13.60 -30.61 -1.69
C ALA A 448 -14.94 -29.97 -1.31
N ALA A 449 -16.02 -30.44 -1.94
CA ALA A 449 -17.37 -29.94 -1.72
C ALA A 449 -17.78 -30.02 -0.24
N GLN A 450 -17.42 -31.11 0.46
CA GLN A 450 -17.74 -31.27 1.88
C GLN A 450 -16.95 -30.29 2.75
N LEU A 451 -15.68 -30.02 2.42
CA LEU A 451 -14.88 -29.03 3.13
C LEU A 451 -15.44 -27.61 2.94
N TYR A 452 -15.84 -27.26 1.71
CA TYR A 452 -16.48 -25.98 1.44
C TYR A 452 -17.84 -25.85 2.11
N GLU A 453 -18.62 -26.92 2.22
CA GLU A 453 -19.87 -26.93 2.97
C GLU A 453 -19.63 -26.55 4.45
N ILE A 454 -18.57 -27.09 5.05
CA ILE A 454 -18.14 -26.72 6.41
C ILE A 454 -17.80 -25.23 6.48
N LEU A 455 -17.00 -24.71 5.54
CA LEU A 455 -16.64 -23.28 5.53
C LEU A 455 -17.85 -22.36 5.35
N GLN A 456 -18.80 -22.73 4.50
CA GLN A 456 -20.04 -21.97 4.34
C GLN A 456 -20.91 -21.98 5.58
N TYR A 457 -20.97 -23.11 6.27
CA TYR A 457 -21.66 -23.19 7.55
C TYR A 457 -20.99 -22.26 8.56
N LEU A 458 -19.65 -22.30 8.64
CA LEU A 458 -18.89 -21.41 9.51
C LEU A 458 -19.15 -19.93 9.17
N GLU A 459 -19.13 -19.54 7.89
CA GLU A 459 -19.39 -18.18 7.45
C GLU A 459 -20.81 -17.69 7.78
N LYS A 460 -21.82 -18.52 7.51
CA LYS A 460 -23.23 -18.09 7.55
C LYS A 460 -23.92 -18.33 8.88
N GLN A 461 -23.45 -19.33 9.63
CA GLN A 461 -24.17 -19.87 10.79
C GLN A 461 -23.33 -19.89 12.06
N ALA A 462 -22.01 -19.67 11.99
CA ALA A 462 -21.23 -19.60 13.21
C ALA A 462 -21.52 -18.29 13.96
N THR A 463 -22.07 -18.41 15.17
CA THR A 463 -22.43 -17.30 16.06
C THR A 463 -21.42 -17.07 17.18
N GLY A 464 -20.29 -17.78 17.18
CA GLY A 464 -19.28 -17.72 18.23
C GLY A 464 -18.13 -18.69 17.99
N PRO A 465 -17.18 -18.84 18.93
CA PRO A 465 -16.00 -19.65 18.69
C PRO A 465 -16.36 -21.13 18.46
N VAL A 466 -15.69 -21.76 17.50
CA VAL A 466 -15.98 -23.09 16.98
C VAL A 466 -14.79 -24.02 17.19
N TYR A 467 -15.06 -25.20 17.76
CA TYR A 467 -14.12 -26.31 17.76
C TYR A 467 -14.56 -27.36 16.73
N ILE A 468 -13.68 -27.68 15.79
CA ILE A 468 -13.89 -28.73 14.79
C ILE A 468 -13.01 -29.93 15.13
N HIS A 469 -13.59 -31.13 15.16
CA HIS A 469 -12.84 -32.36 15.39
C HIS A 469 -13.32 -33.50 14.51
N GLY A 470 -12.56 -34.59 14.50
CA GLY A 470 -12.87 -35.81 13.73
C GLY A 470 -11.67 -36.34 12.96
N PHE A 471 -10.58 -35.58 12.88
CA PHE A 471 -9.32 -36.05 12.33
C PHE A 471 -8.50 -36.72 13.44
N LYS A 472 -8.04 -37.96 13.23
CA LYS A 472 -6.77 -38.35 13.86
C LYS A 472 -5.73 -37.39 13.31
N THR A 473 -4.98 -36.73 14.19
CA THR A 473 -4.07 -35.64 13.80
C THR A 473 -3.22 -35.97 12.58
N GLY A 474 -3.03 -34.98 11.71
CA GLY A 474 -2.28 -35.16 10.47
C GLY A 474 -2.80 -34.31 9.33
N LYS A 475 -2.53 -34.76 8.10
CA LYS A 475 -2.68 -33.98 6.85
C LYS A 475 -4.08 -33.39 6.63
N ARG A 476 -5.15 -34.03 7.11
CA ARG A 476 -6.52 -33.55 6.89
C ARG A 476 -6.94 -32.39 7.79
N ALA A 477 -6.55 -32.44 9.06
CA ALA A 477 -6.74 -31.30 9.96
C ALA A 477 -5.98 -30.09 9.42
N GLN A 478 -4.74 -30.31 8.95
CA GLN A 478 -3.94 -29.28 8.30
C GLN A 478 -4.58 -28.76 7.01
N LEU A 479 -5.15 -29.66 6.20
CA LEU A 479 -5.85 -29.30 4.98
C LEU A 479 -7.05 -28.38 5.25
N LEU A 480 -7.96 -28.79 6.14
CA LEU A 480 -9.10 -27.94 6.51
C LEU A 480 -8.62 -26.64 7.17
N ALA A 481 -7.52 -26.69 7.93
CA ALA A 481 -6.97 -25.50 8.56
C ALA A 481 -6.42 -24.49 7.56
N ASN A 482 -5.63 -24.95 6.59
CA ASN A 482 -5.12 -24.10 5.51
C ASN A 482 -6.27 -23.52 4.69
N LEU A 483 -7.25 -24.35 4.38
CA LEU A 483 -8.44 -23.96 3.65
C LEU A 483 -9.24 -22.89 4.40
N ALA A 484 -9.51 -23.08 5.69
CA ALA A 484 -10.21 -22.09 6.52
C ALA A 484 -9.38 -20.81 6.70
N GLN A 485 -8.06 -20.94 6.91
CA GLN A 485 -7.16 -19.80 7.01
C GLN A 485 -7.24 -18.94 5.74
N ASN A 486 -7.11 -19.56 4.56
CA ASN A 486 -7.18 -18.85 3.29
C ASN A 486 -8.57 -18.28 2.99
N TYR A 487 -9.62 -19.03 3.36
CA TYR A 487 -11.00 -18.62 3.15
C TYR A 487 -11.39 -17.38 3.97
N PHE A 488 -11.00 -17.34 5.26
CA PHE A 488 -11.40 -16.26 6.17
C PHE A 488 -10.41 -15.11 6.26
N TYR A 489 -9.14 -15.34 5.96
CA TYR A 489 -8.06 -14.36 6.17
C TYR A 489 -7.24 -14.05 4.93
N GLY A 490 -7.59 -14.62 3.77
CA GLY A 490 -6.80 -14.52 2.56
C GLY A 490 -5.55 -15.40 2.62
N ALA A 491 -4.81 -15.47 1.52
CA ALA A 491 -3.59 -16.26 1.49
C ALA A 491 -2.51 -15.54 2.30
N VAL A 492 -2.16 -16.16 3.45
CA VAL A 492 -1.12 -15.65 4.32
C VAL A 492 0.21 -15.77 3.57
N ASP A 493 1.04 -14.73 3.65
CA ASP A 493 2.44 -14.62 3.18
C ASP A 493 3.38 -15.70 3.78
N SER A 494 2.82 -16.74 4.41
CA SER A 494 3.55 -17.94 4.71
C SER A 494 4.11 -18.42 3.38
N LYS A 495 5.43 -18.42 3.29
CA LYS A 495 6.15 -19.46 2.58
C LYS A 495 5.58 -20.80 3.08
N VAL A 496 4.47 -21.23 2.50
CA VAL A 496 4.05 -22.62 2.58
C VAL A 496 5.28 -23.33 2.05
N ASP A 497 5.88 -24.17 2.90
CA ASP A 497 6.97 -25.04 2.49
C ASP A 497 6.34 -25.96 1.43
N ASN A 498 6.37 -25.52 0.17
CA ASN A 498 5.54 -26.00 -0.95
C ASN A 498 5.80 -27.48 -1.28
N ASN A 499 6.69 -28.15 -0.56
CA ASN A 499 7.19 -29.47 -0.89
C ASN A 499 6.34 -30.64 -0.35
N GLU A 500 5.34 -30.46 0.51
CA GLU A 500 4.67 -31.62 1.15
C GLU A 500 3.13 -31.72 1.06
N LEU A 501 2.40 -30.66 0.69
CA LEU A 501 0.93 -30.67 0.77
C LEU A 501 0.17 -30.25 -0.50
N VAL A 502 0.85 -29.79 -1.55
CA VAL A 502 0.18 -29.40 -2.81
C VAL A 502 0.85 -30.10 -4.00
N PRO A 503 0.48 -31.36 -4.29
CA PRO A 503 0.94 -32.03 -5.50
C PRO A 503 0.01 -31.65 -6.67
N SER A 504 0.15 -30.42 -7.16
CA SER A 504 -0.21 -30.11 -8.55
C SER A 504 0.84 -29.14 -9.08
N ASP A 505 1.55 -29.56 -10.11
CA ASP A 505 2.36 -28.72 -10.99
C ASP A 505 1.62 -27.42 -11.40
N VAL A 506 0.30 -27.46 -11.44
CA VAL A 506 -0.56 -26.28 -11.68
C VAL A 506 -0.41 -25.16 -10.66
N ILE A 507 -0.26 -25.45 -9.36
CA ILE A 507 -0.10 -24.40 -8.32
C ILE A 507 1.35 -23.91 -8.28
N GLU A 508 2.33 -24.76 -8.56
CA GLU A 508 3.72 -24.34 -8.74
C GLU A 508 3.89 -23.40 -9.95
N ASN A 509 3.08 -23.60 -10.99
CA ASN A 509 3.05 -22.77 -12.20
C ASN A 509 2.11 -21.55 -12.08
N ALA A 510 1.34 -21.42 -11.00
CA ALA A 510 0.51 -20.24 -10.78
C ALA A 510 1.37 -19.08 -10.26
N LEU A 511 1.33 -17.94 -10.94
CA LEU A 511 2.05 -16.75 -10.51
C LEU A 511 1.22 -15.96 -9.48
N TYR A 512 1.86 -15.68 -8.35
CA TYR A 512 1.28 -14.85 -7.29
C TYR A 512 1.33 -13.38 -7.69
N ALA A 513 0.17 -12.77 -7.97
CA ALA A 513 0.11 -11.37 -8.38
C ALA A 513 -0.15 -10.42 -7.18
N LYS A 514 -0.88 -10.87 -6.14
CA LYS A 514 -1.13 -10.15 -4.87
C LYS A 514 -1.66 -11.13 -3.79
N LYS A 515 -1.67 -10.73 -2.50
CA LYS A 515 -2.09 -11.54 -1.32
C LYS A 515 -3.40 -12.33 -1.45
N ASP A 516 -4.28 -11.97 -2.38
CA ASP A 516 -5.56 -12.63 -2.60
C ASP A 516 -5.83 -12.95 -4.08
N LEU A 517 -4.81 -12.99 -4.95
CA LEU A 517 -4.98 -13.20 -6.38
C LEU A 517 -3.91 -14.11 -6.98
N LEU A 518 -4.36 -15.24 -7.54
CA LEU A 518 -3.58 -16.23 -8.26
C LEU A 518 -3.90 -16.17 -9.75
N VAL A 519 -2.89 -16.25 -10.60
CA VAL A 519 -3.08 -16.40 -12.05
C VAL A 519 -2.49 -17.75 -12.45
N GLY A 520 -3.26 -18.59 -13.13
CA GLY A 520 -2.74 -19.87 -13.61
C GLY A 520 -3.62 -20.55 -14.67
N PRO A 521 -3.27 -21.79 -15.06
CA PRO A 521 -3.89 -22.45 -16.19
C PRO A 521 -5.30 -22.95 -15.88
N ALA A 522 -6.01 -23.39 -16.92
CA ALA A 522 -7.23 -24.17 -16.76
C ALA A 522 -6.98 -25.47 -15.99
N PHE A 523 -7.90 -25.79 -15.10
CA PHE A 523 -7.79 -26.93 -14.20
C PHE A 523 -8.48 -28.16 -14.78
N THR A 524 -7.87 -29.33 -14.59
CA THR A 524 -8.56 -30.60 -14.76
C THR A 524 -9.41 -30.93 -13.53
N ARG A 525 -10.33 -31.90 -13.63
CA ARG A 525 -11.05 -32.42 -12.46
C ARG A 525 -10.10 -32.95 -11.38
N ASP A 526 -8.99 -33.57 -11.78
CA ASP A 526 -7.99 -34.07 -10.83
C ASP A 526 -7.25 -32.93 -10.12
N ASP A 527 -6.95 -31.81 -10.81
CA ASP A 527 -6.36 -30.61 -10.18
C ASP A 527 -7.31 -30.00 -9.15
N TRP A 528 -8.61 -30.01 -9.43
CA TRP A 528 -9.66 -29.60 -8.51
C TRP A 528 -9.75 -30.47 -7.28
N GLU A 529 -9.82 -31.78 -7.47
CA GLU A 529 -9.96 -32.72 -6.36
C GLU A 529 -8.69 -32.78 -5.48
N ASN A 530 -7.50 -32.57 -6.06
CA ASN A 530 -6.24 -32.82 -5.34
C ASN A 530 -5.41 -31.56 -5.01
N GLY A 531 -5.63 -30.43 -5.68
CA GLY A 531 -4.83 -29.21 -5.50
C GLY A 531 -5.67 -28.03 -5.03
N ILE A 532 -6.65 -27.64 -5.82
CA ILE A 532 -7.28 -26.31 -5.71
C ILE A 532 -8.24 -26.20 -4.53
N ALA A 533 -8.92 -27.31 -4.22
CA ALA A 533 -9.73 -27.43 -3.03
C ALA A 533 -8.97 -27.07 -1.73
N THR A 534 -7.65 -27.21 -1.75
CA THR A 534 -6.78 -26.98 -0.59
C THR A 534 -6.38 -25.51 -0.42
N VAL A 535 -6.56 -24.68 -1.47
CA VAL A 535 -6.07 -23.30 -1.50
C VAL A 535 -7.11 -22.30 -0.99
N GLY A 536 -8.40 -22.67 -0.94
CA GLY A 536 -9.47 -21.80 -0.43
C GLY A 536 -9.90 -20.69 -1.38
N ILE A 537 -9.99 -21.03 -2.66
CA ILE A 537 -10.43 -20.12 -3.73
C ILE A 537 -11.93 -19.86 -3.58
N ARG A 538 -12.30 -18.58 -3.46
CA ARG A 538 -13.69 -18.14 -3.30
C ARG A 538 -14.28 -17.59 -4.59
N HIS A 539 -13.43 -17.13 -5.50
CA HIS A 539 -13.83 -16.62 -6.80
C HIS A 539 -12.92 -17.16 -7.89
N ILE A 540 -13.53 -17.60 -8.99
CA ILE A 540 -12.81 -18.01 -10.19
C ILE A 540 -13.21 -17.07 -11.30
N ILE A 541 -12.20 -16.44 -11.89
CA ILE A 541 -12.33 -15.62 -13.08
C ILE A 541 -11.75 -16.42 -14.24
N VAL A 542 -12.59 -16.80 -15.17
CA VAL A 542 -12.19 -17.41 -16.42
C VAL A 542 -11.98 -16.33 -17.46
N VAL A 543 -10.76 -16.24 -17.99
CA VAL A 543 -10.45 -15.41 -19.15
C VAL A 543 -10.76 -16.19 -20.41
N ASP A 544 -11.86 -15.83 -21.06
CA ASP A 544 -12.29 -16.43 -22.32
C ASP A 544 -11.41 -15.91 -23.46
N VAL A 545 -10.56 -16.81 -23.97
CA VAL A 545 -9.68 -16.58 -25.11
C VAL A 545 -10.17 -17.44 -26.26
N PRO A 546 -10.71 -16.85 -27.34
CA PRO A 546 -11.22 -17.61 -28.48
C PRO A 546 -10.18 -18.60 -29.03
N GLY A 547 -10.52 -19.89 -29.01
CA GLY A 547 -9.70 -20.96 -29.59
C GLY A 547 -8.64 -21.59 -28.69
N PHE A 548 -8.57 -21.20 -27.42
CA PHE A 548 -7.51 -21.68 -26.50
C PHE A 548 -7.93 -22.80 -25.55
N THR A 549 -9.22 -22.89 -25.22
CA THR A 549 -9.78 -23.91 -24.35
C THR A 549 -10.92 -24.59 -25.09
N SER A 550 -10.98 -25.93 -25.05
CA SER A 550 -12.09 -26.62 -25.70
C SER A 550 -13.39 -26.29 -24.96
N GLU A 551 -14.52 -26.18 -25.68
CA GLU A 551 -15.84 -26.00 -25.05
C GLU A 551 -16.11 -27.09 -24.00
N GLU A 552 -15.55 -28.28 -24.20
CA GLU A 552 -15.60 -29.42 -23.28
C GLU A 552 -14.89 -29.15 -21.95
N GLN A 553 -13.67 -28.59 -21.98
CA GLN A 553 -12.95 -28.21 -20.75
C GLN A 553 -13.68 -27.09 -20.00
N PHE A 554 -14.27 -26.11 -20.70
CA PHE A 554 -15.07 -25.09 -20.02
C PHE A 554 -16.36 -25.65 -19.43
N ALA A 555 -17.01 -26.59 -20.10
CA ALA A 555 -18.19 -27.26 -19.58
C ALA A 555 -17.86 -28.05 -18.30
N GLU A 556 -16.74 -28.78 -18.31
CA GLU A 556 -16.27 -29.54 -17.15
C GLU A 556 -15.94 -28.63 -15.94
N VAL A 557 -15.19 -27.56 -16.17
CA VAL A 557 -14.87 -26.58 -15.12
C VAL A 557 -16.14 -25.91 -14.59
N LYS A 558 -17.08 -25.55 -15.47
CA LYS A 558 -18.35 -24.97 -15.05
C LYS A 558 -19.22 -25.94 -14.26
N GLU A 559 -19.20 -27.23 -14.60
CA GLU A 559 -19.87 -28.29 -13.86
C GLU A 559 -19.26 -28.45 -12.46
N ILE A 560 -17.93 -28.48 -12.35
CA ILE A 560 -17.21 -28.56 -11.08
C ILE A 560 -17.54 -27.35 -10.21
N ILE A 561 -17.47 -26.14 -10.77
CA ILE A 561 -17.73 -24.90 -10.03
C ILE A 561 -19.20 -24.79 -9.64
N ALA A 562 -20.13 -25.25 -10.47
CA ALA A 562 -21.56 -25.25 -10.14
C ALA A 562 -21.89 -26.18 -8.95
N ALA A 563 -21.07 -27.21 -8.71
CA ALA A 563 -21.18 -28.07 -7.53
C ALA A 563 -20.56 -27.46 -6.27
N LEU A 564 -19.82 -26.35 -6.41
CA LEU A 564 -19.10 -25.68 -5.32
C LEU A 564 -19.69 -24.30 -5.03
N PRO A 565 -19.54 -23.81 -3.80
CA PRO A 565 -20.00 -22.48 -3.43
C PRO A 565 -19.01 -21.38 -3.81
N ILE A 566 -18.45 -21.46 -5.02
CA ILE A 566 -17.43 -20.55 -5.53
C ILE A 566 -18.08 -19.64 -6.57
N SER A 567 -17.84 -18.35 -6.49
CA SER A 567 -18.34 -17.43 -7.51
C SER A 567 -17.59 -17.64 -8.82
N TYR A 568 -18.34 -17.71 -9.91
CA TYR A 568 -17.80 -17.90 -11.24
C TYR A 568 -18.03 -16.66 -12.10
N HIS A 569 -16.96 -16.16 -12.70
CA HIS A 569 -17.01 -15.04 -13.64
C HIS A 569 -16.32 -15.42 -14.93
N THR A 570 -16.93 -15.09 -16.07
CA THR A 570 -16.29 -15.19 -17.38
C THR A 570 -16.03 -13.78 -17.90
N ILE A 571 -14.79 -13.50 -18.29
CA ILE A 571 -14.39 -12.22 -18.86
C ILE A 571 -13.72 -12.50 -20.20
N SER A 572 -14.20 -11.87 -21.28
CA SER A 572 -13.54 -11.98 -22.57
C SER A 572 -12.22 -11.21 -22.57
N LEU A 573 -11.18 -11.79 -23.20
CA LEU A 573 -9.91 -11.10 -23.37
C LEU A 573 -10.12 -9.80 -24.17
N SER A 574 -9.93 -8.66 -23.50
CA SER A 574 -10.15 -7.32 -24.05
C SER A 574 -9.16 -6.32 -23.46
N GLU A 575 -9.13 -5.10 -24.00
CA GLU A 575 -8.30 -4.02 -23.43
C GLU A 575 -8.76 -3.62 -22.02
N THR A 576 -10.02 -3.88 -21.64
CA THR A 576 -10.58 -3.55 -20.33
C THR A 576 -10.48 -4.69 -19.32
N ILE A 577 -9.85 -5.82 -19.66
CA ILE A 577 -9.83 -7.02 -18.82
C ILE A 577 -9.36 -6.75 -17.39
N LEU A 578 -8.34 -5.92 -17.20
CA LEU A 578 -7.82 -5.61 -15.86
C LEU A 578 -8.78 -4.75 -15.04
N HIS A 579 -9.51 -3.85 -15.69
CA HIS A 579 -10.59 -3.09 -15.04
C HIS A 579 -11.72 -4.03 -14.60
N ASP A 580 -12.09 -5.00 -15.44
CA ASP A 580 -13.16 -5.94 -15.14
C ASP A 580 -12.76 -6.92 -14.03
N ILE A 581 -11.52 -7.43 -14.06
CA ILE A 581 -10.93 -8.21 -12.97
C ILE A 581 -10.87 -7.37 -11.70
N GLY A 582 -10.40 -6.12 -11.77
CA GLY A 582 -10.33 -5.20 -10.63
C GLY A 582 -11.71 -4.92 -10.03
N ALA A 583 -12.74 -4.75 -10.85
CA ALA A 583 -14.12 -4.55 -10.40
C ALA A 583 -14.70 -5.80 -9.71
N ILE A 584 -14.31 -7.00 -10.13
CA ILE A 584 -14.67 -8.25 -9.45
C ILE A 584 -13.86 -8.37 -8.16
N SER A 585 -12.55 -8.11 -8.20
CA SER A 585 -11.66 -8.24 -7.05
C SER A 585 -11.99 -7.28 -5.92
N THR A 586 -12.34 -6.04 -6.24
CA THR A 586 -12.67 -5.02 -5.23
C THR A 586 -14.01 -5.28 -4.52
N LYS A 587 -14.94 -6.01 -5.14
CA LYS A 587 -16.27 -6.30 -4.59
C LYS A 587 -16.33 -7.58 -3.76
N ASN A 588 -15.27 -8.38 -3.81
CA ASN A 588 -15.31 -9.76 -3.38
C ASN A 588 -14.14 -10.03 -2.42
N GLU A 589 -14.45 -10.45 -1.20
CA GLU A 589 -13.43 -10.89 -0.25
C GLU A 589 -12.99 -12.34 -0.55
N GLY A 590 -11.77 -12.70 -0.18
CA GLY A 590 -11.22 -14.06 -0.33
C GLY A 590 -10.34 -14.25 -1.57
N LEU A 591 -9.70 -15.41 -1.66
CA LEU A 591 -8.74 -15.73 -2.71
C LEU A 591 -9.42 -15.86 -4.08
N ILE A 592 -8.88 -15.15 -5.07
CA ILE A 592 -9.35 -15.12 -6.46
C ILE A 592 -8.37 -15.90 -7.33
N TYR A 593 -8.87 -16.83 -8.13
CA TYR A 593 -8.08 -17.50 -9.14
C TYR A 593 -8.49 -17.03 -10.53
N ILE A 594 -7.55 -16.42 -11.24
CA ILE A 594 -7.70 -16.08 -12.65
C ILE A 594 -7.16 -17.23 -13.49
N MET A 595 -8.09 -17.93 -14.10
CA MET A 595 -7.85 -19.03 -15.00
C MET A 595 -7.68 -18.49 -16.42
N THR A 596 -6.53 -18.77 -17.02
CA THR A 596 -6.17 -18.29 -18.36
C THR A 596 -5.38 -19.36 -19.12
N ALA A 597 -5.12 -19.12 -20.40
CA ALA A 597 -4.17 -19.94 -21.17
C ALA A 597 -2.76 -19.85 -20.58
N SER A 598 -2.01 -20.95 -20.59
CA SER A 598 -0.68 -21.04 -19.98
C SER A 598 0.30 -19.97 -20.50
N GLU A 599 0.20 -19.64 -21.78
CA GLU A 599 1.00 -18.64 -22.48
C GLU A 599 0.70 -17.20 -22.05
N LEU A 600 -0.47 -16.98 -21.43
CA LEU A 600 -0.90 -15.67 -20.94
C LEU A 600 -0.65 -15.48 -19.45
N ILE A 601 -0.26 -16.52 -18.70
CA ILE A 601 -0.06 -16.43 -17.25
C ILE A 601 0.96 -15.35 -16.91
N ASP A 602 2.16 -15.41 -17.49
CA ASP A 602 3.23 -14.44 -17.23
C ASP A 602 2.82 -13.02 -17.62
N GLY A 603 2.23 -12.88 -18.81
CA GLY A 603 1.79 -11.59 -19.33
C GLY A 603 0.68 -10.95 -18.50
N MET A 604 -0.31 -11.74 -18.06
CA MET A 604 -1.38 -11.23 -17.21
C MET A 604 -0.92 -10.97 -15.79
N ALA A 605 -0.09 -11.85 -15.21
CA ALA A 605 0.47 -11.61 -13.88
C ALA A 605 1.31 -10.34 -13.85
N GLN A 606 2.14 -10.13 -14.87
CA GLN A 606 2.93 -8.91 -15.03
C GLN A 606 2.06 -7.68 -15.26
N ARG A 607 1.10 -7.72 -16.20
CA ARG A 607 0.22 -6.57 -16.47
C ARG A 607 -0.67 -6.24 -15.27
N TYR A 608 -1.17 -7.23 -14.54
CA TYR A 608 -1.93 -6.99 -13.31
C TYR A 608 -1.03 -6.33 -12.25
N LYS A 609 0.22 -6.79 -12.11
CA LYS A 609 1.20 -6.16 -11.24
C LYS A 609 1.52 -4.72 -11.65
N GLU A 610 1.65 -4.43 -12.94
CA GLU A 610 2.02 -3.09 -13.42
C GLU A 610 0.84 -2.10 -13.42
N GLU A 611 -0.31 -2.51 -13.95
CA GLU A 611 -1.45 -1.63 -14.21
C GLU A 611 -2.43 -1.56 -13.02
N VAL A 612 -2.69 -2.66 -12.31
CA VAL A 612 -3.65 -2.66 -11.19
C VAL A 612 -3.01 -2.21 -9.87
N LEU A 613 -1.68 -2.20 -9.76
CA LEU A 613 -0.99 -1.54 -8.63
C LEU A 613 -0.89 -0.02 -8.79
N THR A 614 -1.12 0.51 -10.00
CA THR A 614 -1.12 1.95 -10.26
C THR A 614 -2.52 2.59 -10.14
N TYR A 615 -3.59 1.79 -10.18
CA TYR A 615 -4.96 2.19 -9.81
C TYR A 615 -5.24 1.91 -8.33
#